data_AF-A0A2E5KPS8-F1
#
_entry.id   AF-A0A2E5KPS8-F1
#
_cell.length_a   1.000
_cell.length_b   1.000
_cell.length_c   1.000
_cell.angle_alpha   90.00
_cell.angle_beta   90.00
_cell.angle_gamma   90.00
#
_symmetry.space_group_name_H-M   'P 1'
#
loop_
_entity.id
_entity.type
_entity.pdbx_description
1 polymer ?
#
loop_
_entity_poly.entity_id
_entity_poly.type
_entity_poly.pdbx_seq_one_letter_code
_entity_poly.pdbx_strand_id
1 'polypeptide(L)'
;MPVGAMMAKDSFMVTAGGKTGPGPLFVMEKMWKGFNEESGNWKYTMVMPDGSVFGTTGGKRSANVQFCADCHSAVDDQDHLYFLPEEYRTTSN
;
A
#
# COMPACT_ATOMS: atom_id res chain seq x y z
N MET A 1 -12.74 -4.28 -1.50
CA MET A 1 -11.89 -5.35 -2.05
C MET A 1 -12.18 -6.68 -1.37
N PRO A 2 -12.18 -7.81 -2.09
CA PRO A 2 -12.35 -9.12 -1.49
C PRO A 2 -11.13 -9.51 -0.65
N VAL A 3 -11.32 -10.37 0.35
CA VAL A 3 -10.21 -10.95 1.13
C VAL A 3 -9.26 -11.69 0.19
N GLY A 4 -7.96 -11.52 0.39
CA GLY A 4 -6.89 -12.03 -0.48
C GLY A 4 -6.56 -11.14 -1.67
N ALA A 5 -7.30 -10.04 -1.89
CA ALA A 5 -6.92 -9.06 -2.89
C ALA A 5 -5.55 -8.45 -2.55
N MET A 6 -4.71 -8.32 -3.57
CA MET A 6 -3.36 -7.79 -3.48
C MET A 6 -3.22 -6.59 -4.40
N MET A 7 -2.69 -5.50 -3.88
CA MET A 7 -2.27 -4.35 -4.69
C MET A 7 -0.76 -4.20 -4.56
N ALA A 8 -0.09 -3.95 -5.68
CA ALA A 8 1.33 -3.70 -5.75
C ALA A 8 1.54 -2.33 -6.40
N LYS A 9 2.19 -1.41 -5.69
CA LYS A 9 2.61 -0.11 -6.20
C LYS A 9 4.13 -0.12 -6.32
N ASP A 10 4.60 -0.24 -7.55
CA ASP A 10 6.01 -0.03 -7.86
C ASP A 10 6.37 1.44 -7.68
N SER A 11 7.65 1.70 -7.39
CA SER A 11 8.15 3.05 -7.32
C SER A 11 9.53 3.15 -7.96
N PHE A 12 9.91 4.36 -8.31
CA PHE A 12 11.22 4.67 -8.85
C PHE A 12 11.77 5.91 -8.16
N MET A 13 13.09 5.97 -8.06
CA MET A 13 13.80 7.15 -7.59
C MET A 13 14.24 7.97 -8.79
N VAL A 14 14.22 9.30 -8.66
CA VAL A 14 14.78 10.24 -9.62
C VAL A 14 15.93 10.98 -8.93
N THR A 15 17.13 10.87 -9.47
CA THR A 15 18.30 11.61 -8.97
C THR A 15 18.27 13.07 -9.43
N ALA A 16 19.02 13.94 -8.75
CA ALA A 16 19.15 15.34 -9.15
C ALA A 16 19.64 15.54 -10.60
N GLY A 17 20.42 14.58 -11.13
CA GLY A 17 20.87 14.57 -12.53
C GLY A 17 19.86 13.98 -13.52
N GLY A 18 18.62 13.71 -13.11
CA GLY A 18 17.54 13.20 -13.96
C GLY A 18 17.59 11.71 -14.26
N LYS A 19 18.55 10.96 -13.69
CA LYS A 19 18.58 9.49 -13.82
C LYS A 19 17.52 8.84 -12.95
N THR A 20 16.88 7.81 -13.47
CA THR A 20 15.89 6.98 -12.76
C THR A 20 16.50 5.66 -12.29
N GLY A 21 15.98 5.11 -11.19
CA GLY A 21 16.33 3.77 -10.69
C GLY A 21 15.17 3.14 -9.91
N PRO A 22 15.22 1.84 -9.62
CA PRO A 22 14.16 1.16 -8.87
C PRO A 22 14.07 1.72 -7.45
N GLY A 23 12.85 2.09 -7.05
CA GLY A 23 12.51 2.42 -5.68
C GLY A 23 11.89 1.21 -4.96
N PRO A 24 11.45 1.38 -3.70
CA PRO A 24 10.77 0.34 -2.96
C PRO A 24 9.46 -0.10 -3.63
N LEU A 25 9.11 -1.39 -3.50
CA LEU A 25 7.78 -1.91 -3.83
C LEU A 25 6.89 -1.85 -2.60
N PHE A 26 5.69 -1.30 -2.75
CA PHE A 26 4.68 -1.26 -1.69
C PHE A 26 3.57 -2.26 -2.02
N VAL A 27 3.26 -3.15 -1.09
CA VAL A 27 2.23 -4.17 -1.24
C VAL A 27 1.17 -3.99 -0.17
N MET A 28 -0.10 -4.07 -0.58
CA MET A 28 -1.26 -4.08 0.30
C MET A 28 -2.05 -5.36 0.08
N GLU A 29 -2.31 -6.11 1.15
CA GLU A 29 -3.15 -7.32 1.12
C GLU A 29 -4.41 -7.10 1.95
N LYS A 30 -5.58 -7.39 1.36
CA LYS A 30 -6.85 -7.38 2.08
C LYS A 30 -6.97 -8.65 2.92
N MET A 31 -6.83 -8.52 4.22
CA MET A 31 -6.89 -9.62 5.17
C MET A 31 -8.32 -9.95 5.59
N TRP A 32 -8.49 -11.07 6.30
CA TRP A 32 -9.77 -11.43 6.90
C TRP A 32 -10.21 -10.41 7.96
N LYS A 33 -11.52 -10.36 8.24
CA LYS A 33 -12.10 -9.49 9.27
C LYS A 33 -11.49 -9.78 10.65
N GLY A 34 -11.04 -8.75 11.35
CA GLY A 34 -10.42 -8.84 12.68
C GLY A 34 -8.89 -8.97 12.64
N PHE A 35 -8.27 -8.89 11.47
CA PHE A 35 -6.81 -8.82 11.35
C PHE A 35 -6.25 -7.54 11.98
N ASN A 36 -6.79 -6.39 11.56
CA ASN A 36 -6.46 -5.07 12.07
C ASN A 36 -7.58 -4.12 11.65
N GLU A 37 -8.54 -3.88 12.54
CA GLU A 37 -9.72 -3.08 12.19
C GLU A 37 -9.38 -1.61 11.94
N GLU A 38 -8.38 -1.06 12.63
CA GLU A 38 -7.91 0.31 12.45
C GLU A 38 -7.35 0.56 11.05
N SER A 39 -6.81 -0.47 10.40
CA SER A 39 -6.31 -0.41 9.03
C SER A 39 -7.32 -0.88 7.98
N GLY A 40 -8.58 -1.09 8.34
CA GLY A 40 -9.59 -1.69 7.48
C GLY A 40 -9.28 -3.13 7.08
N ASN A 41 -8.51 -3.84 7.91
CA ASN A 41 -7.96 -5.16 7.65
C ASN A 41 -6.98 -5.20 6.46
N TRP A 42 -6.28 -4.10 6.17
CA TRP A 42 -5.18 -4.10 5.21
C TRP A 42 -3.85 -4.40 5.89
N LYS A 43 -3.08 -5.33 5.31
CA LYS A 43 -1.68 -5.59 5.67
C LYS A 43 -0.77 -4.87 4.68
N TYR A 44 0.10 -4.00 5.19
CA TYR A 44 1.07 -3.26 4.39
C TYR A 44 2.43 -3.93 4.48
N THR A 45 3.11 -4.06 3.35
CA THR A 45 4.51 -4.52 3.28
C THR A 45 5.30 -3.61 2.35
N MET A 46 6.50 -3.26 2.77
CA MET A 46 7.45 -2.50 1.94
C MET A 46 8.68 -3.36 1.68
N VAL A 47 9.02 -3.52 0.40
CA VAL A 47 10.17 -4.31 -0.07
C VAL A 47 11.16 -3.35 -0.71
N MET A 48 12.41 -3.39 -0.25
CA MET A 48 13.50 -2.55 -0.76
C MET A 48 13.96 -3.05 -2.15
N PRO A 49 14.67 -2.20 -2.94
CA PRO A 49 15.15 -2.60 -4.27
C PRO A 49 16.04 -3.85 -4.30
N ASP A 50 16.70 -4.17 -3.18
CA ASP A 50 17.52 -5.38 -3.01
C ASP A 50 16.73 -6.63 -2.62
N GLY A 51 15.40 -6.53 -2.54
CA GLY A 51 14.48 -7.61 -2.13
C GLY A 51 14.32 -7.75 -0.62
N SER A 52 15.03 -6.98 0.20
CA SER A 52 14.87 -7.03 1.65
C SER A 52 13.53 -6.42 2.10
N VAL A 53 12.90 -7.04 3.08
CA VAL A 53 11.64 -6.52 3.65
C VAL A 53 11.96 -5.43 4.67
N PHE A 54 11.48 -4.22 4.42
CA PHE A 54 11.63 -3.09 5.32
C PHE A 54 10.73 -3.22 6.55
N GLY A 55 9.49 -3.69 6.36
CA GLY A 55 8.54 -4.01 7.41
C GLY A 55 7.21 -4.56 6.86
N THR A 56 6.45 -5.22 7.74
CA THR A 56 5.12 -5.77 7.45
C THR A 56 4.18 -5.56 8.64
N THR A 57 2.95 -5.09 8.39
CA THR A 57 1.91 -4.95 9.43
C THR A 57 1.68 -6.28 10.14
N GLY A 58 1.71 -6.28 11.47
CA GLY A 58 1.56 -7.50 12.29
C GLY A 58 2.76 -8.45 12.22
N GLY A 59 3.84 -8.07 11.51
CA GLY A 59 5.04 -8.86 11.33
C GLY A 59 6.30 -8.16 11.83
N LYS A 60 7.45 -8.58 11.29
CA LYS A 60 8.75 -7.96 11.59
C LYS A 60 8.72 -6.49 11.21
N ARG A 61 9.23 -5.64 12.12
CA ARG A 61 9.32 -4.19 11.92
C ARG A 61 7.96 -3.55 11.56
N SER A 62 6.85 -4.04 12.12
CA SER A 62 5.50 -3.50 11.88
C SER A 62 5.41 -2.00 12.11
N ALA A 63 6.08 -1.48 13.15
CA ALA A 63 6.10 -0.04 13.44
C ALA A 63 6.65 0.80 12.26
N ASN A 64 7.57 0.24 11.45
CA ASN A 64 8.14 0.93 10.31
C ASN A 64 7.15 1.17 9.17
N VAL A 65 6.04 0.44 9.14
CA VAL A 65 5.00 0.56 8.10
C VAL A 65 3.66 1.04 8.66
N GLN A 66 3.62 1.48 9.93
CA GLN A 66 2.40 2.02 10.55
C GLN A 66 1.90 3.25 9.80
N PHE A 67 2.82 4.11 9.35
CA PHE A 67 2.50 5.31 8.58
C PHE A 67 1.70 5.00 7.30
N CYS A 68 1.81 3.78 6.74
CA CYS A 68 1.01 3.37 5.59
C CYS A 68 -0.47 3.30 5.96
N ALA A 69 -0.80 2.64 7.08
CA ALA A 69 -2.18 2.54 7.56
C ALA A 69 -2.72 3.91 7.96
N ASP A 70 -1.92 4.72 8.64
CA ASP A 70 -2.34 6.06 9.12
C ASP A 70 -2.69 7.01 7.97
N CYS A 71 -1.97 6.93 6.84
CA CYS A 71 -2.27 7.73 5.64
C CYS A 71 -3.48 7.17 4.87
N HIS A 72 -3.62 5.85 4.82
CA HIS A 72 -4.70 5.20 4.09
C HIS A 72 -6.04 5.18 4.86
N SER A 73 -6.05 5.43 6.17
CA SER A 73 -7.28 5.63 6.93
C SER A 73 -8.04 6.90 6.54
N ALA A 74 -7.38 7.86 5.88
CA ALA A 74 -8.01 9.07 5.36
C ALA A 74 -9.01 8.81 4.21
N VAL A 75 -9.00 7.62 3.63
CA VAL A 75 -9.89 7.18 2.54
C VAL A 75 -10.54 5.83 2.88
N ASP A 76 -10.92 5.66 4.14
CA ASP A 76 -11.59 4.45 4.65
C ASP A 76 -12.93 4.17 3.96
N ASP A 77 -13.65 5.24 3.58
CA ASP A 77 -14.88 5.22 2.77
C ASP A 77 -14.73 4.54 1.40
N GLN A 78 -13.50 4.45 0.90
CA GLN A 78 -13.14 3.81 -0.37
C GLN A 78 -12.29 2.56 -0.17
N ASP A 79 -12.50 1.87 0.95
CA ASP A 79 -11.77 0.65 1.32
C ASP A 79 -10.25 0.88 1.41
N HIS A 80 -9.84 2.05 1.90
CA HIS A 80 -8.45 2.45 2.05
C HIS A 80 -7.67 2.53 0.72
N LEU A 81 -8.37 2.71 -0.40
CA LEU A 81 -7.77 2.80 -1.73
C LEU A 81 -7.92 4.21 -2.31
N TYR A 82 -6.80 4.79 -2.72
CA TYR A 82 -6.75 6.08 -3.41
C TYR A 82 -7.13 5.92 -4.88
N PHE A 83 -8.42 5.79 -5.13
CA PHE A 83 -8.96 5.90 -6.48
C PHE A 83 -8.95 7.36 -6.96
N LEU A 84 -8.94 7.56 -8.28
CA LEU A 84 -9.15 8.90 -8.86
C LEU A 84 -10.53 9.45 -8.45
N PRO A 85 -10.74 10.77 -8.45
CA PRO A 85 -12.09 11.34 -8.29
C PRO A 85 -13.09 10.71 -9.28
N GLU A 86 -14.35 10.58 -8.86
CA GLU A 86 -15.37 9.83 -9.60
C GLU A 86 -15.58 10.37 -11.02
N GLU A 87 -15.49 11.69 -11.20
CA GLU A 87 -15.63 12.37 -12.50
C GLU A 87 -14.55 11.99 -13.52
N TYR A 88 -13.45 11.39 -13.07
CA TYR A 88 -12.35 10.91 -13.92
C TYR A 88 -12.33 9.38 -14.06
N ARG A 89 -13.23 8.65 -13.39
CA ARG A 89 -13.30 7.18 -13.52
C ARG A 89 -14.06 6.81 -14.78
N THR A 90 -13.49 5.92 -15.57
CA THR A 90 -14.23 5.32 -16.68
C THR A 90 -15.19 4.27 -16.13
N THR A 91 -16.42 4.23 -16.63
CA THR A 91 -17.30 3.07 -16.38
C THR A 91 -16.74 1.88 -17.15
N SER A 92 -16.55 0.75 -16.48
CA SER A 92 -16.22 -0.50 -17.16
C SER A 92 -17.39 -0.87 -18.09
N ASN A 93 -17.11 -1.01 -19.39
CA ASN A 93 -18.03 -1.63 -20.36
C ASN A 93 -18.03 -3.15 -20.22
#